data_AF-A0A7K3MBZ6-F1
#
_entry.id   AF-A0A7K3MBZ6-F1
#
_cell.length_a   1.000
_cell.length_b   1.000
_cell.length_c   1.000
_cell.angle_alpha   90.00
_cell.angle_beta   90.00
_cell.angle_gamma   90.00
#
_symmetry.space_group_name_H-M   'P 1'
#
loop_
_entity.id
_entity.type
_entity.pdbx_description
1 polymer ?
#
loop_
_entity_poly.entity_id
_entity_poly.type
_entity_poly.pdbx_seq_one_letter_code
_entity_poly.pdbx_strand_id
1 'polypeptide(L)'
;MRRPPTRSSPIIPSGSGLPEASRRACGRCVLMARGPDSPWTSPSDGGSSTMARSPSSPCPHCGSRNSGASCAPASRLRRPPWTIPACCGGRPRSACRSPRPSRCGATAMRFGATPTAAPTSSIPMRSRSSDGAASAMSRCSPDTPRSACAALSPGAIHSRRPVCLTSSPPGEEPAVTTIDEIVRIERRNDARALAEHAYTAILALLDELEPADWNARTECPAWTVADMVGHMIGAAKGHASMRQSIREQVWAARHKKDFGGSSLDAMNARQVAAHADLTPPERIAQLREIAPAAVRGRMRTPALMRRMRIAMPAAGSVVAGMPDQIVLGHLMDVILTRDVWLHRIDIARATGRELDWDPEADGRIVADVVAEWGARHGQPFSLELTGPIGGHYRHGGGGEQLTMDAVEFCRVLSGRAQGDGLLVTKVFF
;
A
#
# COMPACT_ATOMS: atom_id res chain seq x y z
N MET A 1 -68.05 47.55 3.60
CA MET A 1 -67.16 48.38 4.46
C MET A 1 -65.87 47.59 4.67
N ARG A 2 -64.78 47.98 3.98
CA ARG A 2 -63.60 48.72 4.51
C ARG A 2 -62.62 47.85 5.33
N ARG A 3 -61.45 47.60 4.72
CA ARG A 3 -60.11 47.47 5.38
C ARG A 3 -59.79 48.75 6.19
N PRO A 4 -58.78 48.85 7.10
CA PRO A 4 -57.49 48.13 7.10
C PRO A 4 -56.89 47.75 8.51
N PRO A 5 -55.67 47.16 8.55
CA PRO A 5 -54.87 46.97 9.75
C PRO A 5 -53.98 48.18 10.09
N THR A 6 -53.60 48.34 11.37
CA THR A 6 -52.67 49.36 11.86
C THR A 6 -51.25 48.82 12.05
N ARG A 7 -50.30 49.74 11.78
CA ARG A 7 -48.84 49.63 11.78
C ARG A 7 -48.23 49.50 13.17
N SER A 8 -47.01 48.95 13.23
CA SER A 8 -45.88 49.55 13.95
C SER A 8 -44.53 49.02 13.39
N SER A 9 -43.66 49.96 13.04
CA SER A 9 -42.19 49.87 12.85
C SER A 9 -41.62 51.09 13.59
N PRO A 10 -40.29 51.29 13.81
CA PRO A 10 -39.11 50.57 13.31
C PRO A 10 -38.00 50.34 14.37
N ILE A 11 -36.84 49.78 13.98
CA ILE A 11 -35.47 50.26 14.28
C ILE A 11 -34.49 49.52 13.32
N ILE A 12 -33.64 50.30 12.65
CA ILE A 12 -32.45 49.91 11.84
C ILE A 12 -31.23 50.46 12.62
N PRO A 13 -30.06 49.78 12.68
CA PRO A 13 -28.94 50.03 11.76
C PRO A 13 -28.30 48.73 11.23
N SER A 14 -28.06 48.57 9.92
CA SER A 14 -26.88 49.01 9.13
C SER A 14 -25.69 48.03 9.18
N GLY A 15 -25.28 47.53 8.01
CA GLY A 15 -23.96 46.91 7.77
C GLY A 15 -24.02 45.58 7.00
N SER A 16 -24.30 45.55 5.69
CA SER A 16 -23.33 45.59 4.57
C SER A 16 -22.20 44.53 4.62
N GLY A 17 -22.21 43.57 3.68
CA GLY A 17 -20.98 42.94 3.18
C GLY A 17 -21.00 41.43 2.90
N LEU A 18 -21.44 41.04 1.70
CA LEU A 18 -20.91 39.91 0.92
C LEU A 18 -20.85 40.41 -0.55
N PRO A 19 -20.05 39.83 -1.48
CA PRO A 19 -19.16 38.67 -1.40
C PRO A 19 -17.75 38.91 -1.99
N GLU A 20 -16.77 38.04 -1.73
CA GLU A 20 -15.64 37.89 -2.65
C GLU A 20 -15.18 36.44 -2.78
N ALA A 21 -15.00 36.03 -4.03
CA ALA A 21 -14.56 34.72 -4.45
C ALA A 21 -13.03 34.65 -4.58
N SER A 22 -12.51 33.44 -4.45
CA SER A 22 -11.34 32.92 -5.17
C SER A 22 -9.97 33.54 -4.87
N ARG A 23 -9.18 32.89 -3.99
CA ARG A 23 -7.74 32.69 -4.24
C ARG A 23 -7.30 31.28 -3.84
N ARG A 24 -6.90 30.53 -4.88
CA ARG A 24 -6.02 29.36 -4.79
C ARG A 24 -4.70 29.78 -4.16
N ALA A 25 -4.23 29.06 -3.14
CA ALA A 25 -2.84 29.08 -2.72
C ALA A 25 -2.24 27.69 -2.98
N CYS A 26 -1.42 27.64 -4.03
CA CYS A 26 -0.49 26.57 -4.31
C CYS A 26 0.84 26.96 -3.63
N GLY A 27 1.46 26.06 -2.87
CA GLY A 27 2.87 26.21 -2.47
C GLY A 27 3.22 25.98 -1.00
N ARG A 28 3.48 24.72 -0.65
CA ARG A 28 4.82 24.24 -0.23
C ARG A 28 5.61 25.17 0.73
N CYS A 29 5.53 24.89 2.03
CA CYS A 29 6.64 24.89 3.01
C CYS A 29 6.09 24.76 4.44
N VAL A 30 6.09 23.55 5.01
CA VAL A 30 6.19 23.37 6.46
C VAL A 30 7.19 22.24 6.69
N LEU A 31 8.43 22.61 6.97
CA LEU A 31 9.45 21.73 7.53
C LEU A 31 9.74 22.24 8.94
N MET A 32 9.80 21.30 9.89
CA MET A 32 10.47 21.40 11.20
C MET A 32 9.93 22.43 12.19
N ALA A 33 9.04 21.96 13.08
CA ALA A 33 9.01 22.44 14.47
C ALA A 33 9.22 21.24 15.39
N ARG A 34 10.45 21.10 15.91
CA ARG A 34 10.74 20.30 17.10
C ARG A 34 10.24 21.10 18.31
N GLY A 35 9.28 20.57 19.05
CA GLY A 35 8.99 21.02 20.41
C GLY A 35 9.84 20.22 21.40
N PRO A 36 10.49 20.86 22.39
CA PRO A 36 11.04 20.16 23.54
C PRO A 36 9.96 19.97 24.62
N ASP A 37 10.28 19.11 25.59
CA ASP A 37 9.69 18.97 26.93
C ASP A 37 8.67 17.83 27.15
N SER A 38 9.23 16.66 27.49
CA SER A 38 8.66 15.73 28.47
C SER A 38 9.58 15.72 29.70
N PRO A 39 9.09 15.97 30.93
CA PRO A 39 9.89 15.76 32.13
C PRO A 39 9.21 14.81 33.10
N TRP A 40 9.59 13.52 33.11
CA TRP A 40 9.34 12.64 34.27
C TRP A 40 10.32 11.47 34.25
N THR A 41 11.42 11.60 34.98
CA THR A 41 12.03 10.51 35.78
C THR A 41 13.03 11.13 36.76
N SER A 42 12.69 11.09 38.04
CA SER A 42 13.65 11.22 39.13
C SER A 42 14.44 9.92 39.28
N PRO A 43 15.71 9.99 39.67
CA PRO A 43 16.27 8.96 40.53
C PRO A 43 16.84 9.56 41.82
N SER A 44 16.39 8.94 42.91
CA SER A 44 17.01 8.74 44.23
C SER A 44 18.40 9.32 44.49
N ASP A 45 18.46 10.07 45.59
CA ASP A 45 19.63 10.51 46.34
C ASP A 45 20.55 9.36 46.80
N GLY A 46 21.86 9.65 46.79
CA GLY A 46 22.87 8.83 47.46
C GLY A 46 24.30 9.35 47.30
N GLY A 47 24.78 10.12 48.29
CA GLY A 47 26.17 10.00 48.76
C GLY A 47 27.23 11.01 48.28
N SER A 48 27.46 12.02 49.13
CA SER A 48 28.75 12.61 49.59
C SER A 48 29.91 12.95 48.63
N SER A 49 30.18 14.27 48.61
CA SER A 49 31.46 14.94 48.93
C SER A 49 32.73 14.67 48.11
N THR A 50 33.18 15.66 47.31
CA THR A 50 34.39 16.47 47.60
C THR A 50 34.60 17.60 46.57
N MET A 51 35.01 18.78 47.07
CA MET A 51 35.42 19.95 46.30
C MET A 51 36.81 19.78 45.68
N ALA A 52 37.02 20.28 44.44
CA ALA A 52 38.25 21.01 44.06
C ALA A 52 38.13 21.71 42.68
N ARG A 53 38.14 23.05 42.74
CA ARG A 53 38.75 24.08 41.86
C ARG A 53 39.03 23.80 40.37
N SER A 54 38.56 24.75 39.55
CA SER A 54 39.01 25.13 38.19
C SER A 54 40.51 25.49 38.13
N PRO A 55 41.15 25.53 36.94
CA PRO A 55 41.04 26.72 36.08
C PRO A 55 40.93 26.51 34.56
N SER A 56 40.56 27.62 33.95
CA SER A 56 40.27 28.04 32.58
C SER A 56 41.37 27.92 31.49
N SER A 57 40.87 27.77 30.24
CA SER A 57 41.30 28.37 28.94
C SER A 57 42.36 27.66 28.05
N PRO A 58 42.43 27.93 26.71
CA PRO A 58 41.46 28.48 25.74
C PRO A 58 41.39 27.78 24.35
N CYS A 59 40.40 28.18 23.54
CA CYS A 59 40.17 27.82 22.13
C CYS A 59 40.81 28.86 21.17
N PRO A 60 41.47 28.50 20.05
CA PRO A 60 42.11 29.46 19.16
C PRO A 60 41.33 29.77 17.86
N HIS A 61 41.58 30.98 17.36
CA HIS A 61 41.29 31.52 16.02
C HIS A 61 39.94 32.22 15.75
N CYS A 62 39.86 33.47 16.20
CA CYS A 62 39.30 34.56 15.40
C CYS A 62 40.42 35.56 15.05
N GLY A 63 40.49 35.94 13.77
CA GLY A 63 41.37 37.00 13.26
C GLY A 63 40.54 38.25 12.95
N SER A 64 40.88 39.34 13.63
CA SER A 64 40.42 40.73 13.49
C SER A 64 40.33 41.23 12.02
N ARG A 65 39.58 42.27 11.63
CA ARG A 65 39.45 43.62 12.21
C ARG A 65 38.16 44.35 11.80
N ASN A 66 37.72 45.23 12.70
CA ASN A 66 36.85 46.39 12.48
C ASN A 66 37.45 47.40 11.49
N SER A 67 36.59 47.96 10.63
CA SER A 67 36.61 49.39 10.23
C SER A 67 35.18 49.83 9.92
N GLY A 68 34.64 50.76 10.69
CA GLY A 68 33.36 51.40 10.40
C GLY A 68 33.51 52.50 9.35
N ALA A 69 32.50 52.66 8.50
CA ALA A 69 32.13 53.93 7.89
C ALA A 69 30.72 53.80 7.30
N SER A 70 29.80 54.63 7.80
CA SER A 70 28.49 54.88 7.23
C SER A 70 28.62 56.01 6.22
N CYS A 71 28.06 55.86 5.02
CA CYS A 71 27.55 56.93 4.15
C CYS A 71 26.75 56.31 3.00
N ALA A 72 25.49 56.74 2.86
CA ALA A 72 24.55 56.36 1.81
C ALA A 72 24.75 57.23 0.52
N PRO A 73 23.87 57.18 -0.50
CA PRO A 73 24.13 56.51 -1.76
C PRO A 73 24.18 57.47 -2.97
N ALA A 74 24.74 57.01 -4.10
CA ALA A 74 24.54 57.67 -5.39
C ALA A 74 24.48 56.68 -6.56
N SER A 75 23.39 56.82 -7.30
CA SER A 75 23.00 56.24 -8.58
C SER A 75 24.02 56.38 -9.72
N ARG A 76 24.01 55.44 -10.68
CA ARG A 76 23.71 55.65 -12.13
C ARG A 76 23.92 54.35 -12.95
N LEU A 77 22.84 53.85 -13.55
CA LEU A 77 22.56 53.74 -15.01
C LEU A 77 23.48 52.82 -15.83
N ARG A 78 22.89 51.74 -16.37
CA ARG A 78 22.65 51.53 -17.81
C ARG A 78 21.72 50.33 -18.04
N ARG A 79 20.66 50.52 -18.85
CA ARG A 79 19.80 49.49 -19.48
C ARG A 79 20.15 49.39 -21.00
N PRO A 80 19.35 48.74 -21.89
CA PRO A 80 19.52 47.42 -22.51
C PRO A 80 19.60 47.53 -24.06
N PRO A 81 19.31 46.47 -24.87
CA PRO A 81 17.97 46.36 -25.50
C PRO A 81 17.42 44.91 -25.68
N TRP A 82 16.12 44.61 -25.42
CA TRP A 82 14.91 44.59 -26.29
C TRP A 82 14.91 43.45 -27.35
N THR A 83 13.83 42.72 -27.74
CA THR A 83 12.36 42.86 -27.64
C THR A 83 11.66 41.56 -28.11
N ILE A 84 10.43 41.30 -27.63
CA ILE A 84 9.39 40.43 -28.22
C ILE A 84 8.57 41.26 -29.25
N PRO A 85 7.78 40.65 -30.15
CA PRO A 85 6.33 40.94 -30.09
C PRO A 85 5.41 39.74 -30.38
N ALA A 86 4.20 39.80 -29.80
CA ALA A 86 3.02 39.02 -30.16
C ALA A 86 2.05 39.91 -30.97
N CYS A 87 1.26 39.33 -31.87
CA CYS A 87 -0.01 39.90 -32.36
C CYS A 87 -0.97 38.80 -32.86
N CYS A 88 -2.26 39.07 -32.68
CA CYS A 88 -3.44 38.21 -32.88
C CYS A 88 -3.87 37.98 -34.35
N GLY A 89 -4.68 36.93 -34.57
CA GLY A 89 -5.78 36.97 -35.55
C GLY A 89 -5.95 35.75 -36.49
N GLY A 90 -7.13 35.12 -36.47
CA GLY A 90 -7.74 34.49 -37.66
C GLY A 90 -7.75 32.96 -37.79
N ARG A 91 -8.94 32.35 -37.65
CA ARG A 91 -9.38 31.06 -38.24
C ARG A 91 -10.29 31.37 -39.45
N PRO A 92 -10.80 30.40 -40.26
CA PRO A 92 -10.36 29.02 -40.58
C PRO A 92 -10.39 28.72 -42.11
N ARG A 93 -9.93 27.53 -42.56
CA ARG A 93 -10.50 26.79 -43.72
C ARG A 93 -9.99 25.33 -43.82
N SER A 94 -10.96 24.43 -43.66
CA SER A 94 -11.23 23.14 -44.34
C SER A 94 -10.18 22.43 -45.24
N ALA A 95 -9.99 21.14 -44.92
CA ALA A 95 -10.23 19.95 -45.74
C ALA A 95 -9.21 19.46 -46.81
N CYS A 96 -9.15 18.11 -46.83
CA CYS A 96 -8.88 17.19 -47.94
C CYS A 96 -7.51 16.49 -48.06
N ARG A 97 -7.59 15.18 -47.75
CA ARG A 97 -7.16 14.02 -48.56
C ARG A 97 -5.67 13.64 -48.64
N SER A 98 -5.41 12.47 -48.07
CA SER A 98 -4.44 11.49 -48.58
C SER A 98 -4.77 11.05 -50.01
N PRO A 99 -3.80 10.47 -50.74
CA PRO A 99 -3.86 9.02 -50.93
C PRO A 99 -2.50 8.30 -50.88
N ARG A 100 -2.59 7.00 -50.55
CA ARG A 100 -1.56 5.97 -50.81
C ARG A 100 -1.26 5.87 -52.31
N PRO A 101 -0.13 5.22 -52.66
CA PRO A 101 -0.28 4.01 -53.45
C PRO A 101 0.54 2.81 -52.95
N SER A 102 0.00 1.65 -53.28
CA SER A 102 0.55 0.30 -53.22
C SER A 102 1.45 -0.01 -54.43
N ARG A 103 2.52 -0.79 -54.24
CA ARG A 103 2.73 -2.15 -54.83
C ARG A 103 4.20 -2.57 -54.85
N CYS A 104 4.38 -3.85 -54.53
CA CYS A 104 5.28 -4.87 -55.11
C CYS A 104 6.71 -4.52 -55.50
N GLY A 105 7.65 -5.22 -54.86
CA GLY A 105 9.00 -5.45 -55.37
C GLY A 105 9.68 -6.54 -54.55
N ALA A 106 9.52 -7.79 -54.98
CA ALA A 106 10.30 -8.91 -54.50
C ALA A 106 11.73 -8.81 -55.05
N THR A 107 12.75 -8.98 -54.21
CA THR A 107 14.06 -9.46 -54.67
C THR A 107 14.70 -10.30 -53.57
N ALA A 108 15.05 -11.52 -53.96
CA ALA A 108 15.71 -12.51 -53.16
C ALA A 108 17.19 -12.17 -52.93
N MET A 109 17.73 -12.55 -51.77
CA MET A 109 19.09 -13.07 -51.68
C MET A 109 19.09 -14.31 -50.80
N ARG A 110 19.36 -15.45 -51.45
CA ARG A 110 19.89 -16.67 -50.84
C ARG A 110 21.39 -16.50 -50.69
N PHE A 111 21.93 -16.86 -49.54
CA PHE A 111 23.22 -17.55 -49.45
C PHE A 111 23.02 -18.75 -48.52
N GLY A 112 23.34 -19.93 -49.04
CA GLY A 112 23.22 -21.20 -48.34
C GLY A 112 24.50 -21.59 -47.61
N ALA A 113 24.35 -22.51 -46.67
CA ALA A 113 25.31 -23.58 -46.39
C ALA A 113 24.54 -24.76 -45.78
N THR A 114 24.79 -25.93 -46.34
CA THR A 114 24.16 -27.25 -46.13
C THR A 114 24.92 -28.09 -45.07
N PRO A 115 24.51 -29.33 -44.75
CA PRO A 115 24.41 -29.82 -43.37
C PRO A 115 25.46 -30.90 -43.01
N THR A 116 25.36 -31.43 -41.78
CA THR A 116 25.92 -32.74 -41.43
C THR A 116 24.98 -33.47 -40.46
N ALA A 117 24.86 -34.78 -40.65
CA ALA A 117 23.77 -35.64 -40.23
C ALA A 117 24.08 -36.52 -39.00
N ALA A 118 23.02 -36.81 -38.22
CA ALA A 118 22.60 -38.10 -37.60
C ALA A 118 23.58 -38.87 -36.65
N PRO A 119 23.15 -39.89 -35.82
CA PRO A 119 21.94 -40.70 -35.95
C PRO A 119 21.20 -41.21 -34.65
N THR A 120 20.05 -41.89 -34.90
CA THR A 120 19.36 -42.98 -34.13
C THR A 120 18.72 -42.65 -32.77
N SER A 121 17.57 -43.18 -32.34
CA SER A 121 16.89 -44.46 -32.59
C SER A 121 15.37 -44.35 -32.30
N SER A 122 14.58 -45.17 -33.00
CA SER A 122 13.14 -45.39 -32.87
C SER A 122 12.82 -46.73 -32.17
N ILE A 123 11.52 -46.92 -31.80
CA ILE A 123 10.74 -48.17 -31.50
C ILE A 123 10.24 -48.24 -30.01
N PRO A 124 8.99 -48.70 -29.66
CA PRO A 124 7.65 -48.48 -30.23
C PRO A 124 6.50 -48.33 -29.16
N MET A 125 5.27 -48.17 -29.68
CA MET A 125 3.92 -48.48 -29.14
C MET A 125 3.74 -49.05 -27.70
N ARG A 126 2.77 -48.46 -26.98
CA ARG A 126 1.76 -49.24 -26.24
C ARG A 126 0.40 -48.54 -26.24
N SER A 127 -0.58 -49.19 -26.87
CA SER A 127 -2.00 -48.95 -26.71
C SER A 127 -2.46 -49.44 -25.34
N ARG A 128 -3.34 -48.69 -24.68
CA ARG A 128 -4.34 -49.25 -23.76
C ARG A 128 -5.66 -48.55 -23.94
N SER A 129 -6.64 -49.42 -24.00
CA SER A 129 -8.05 -49.29 -24.26
C SER A 129 -8.81 -48.63 -23.10
N SER A 130 -9.90 -48.01 -23.54
CA SER A 130 -11.12 -47.62 -22.83
C SER A 130 -11.70 -48.68 -21.89
N ASP A 131 -12.17 -48.22 -20.73
CA ASP A 131 -13.36 -48.65 -19.95
C ASP A 131 -13.58 -47.54 -18.90
N GLY A 132 -14.75 -47.02 -18.54
CA GLY A 132 -16.12 -47.27 -18.95
C GLY A 132 -16.96 -46.02 -18.59
N ALA A 133 -17.84 -45.63 -19.50
CA ALA A 133 -18.86 -44.61 -19.28
C ALA A 133 -20.23 -45.30 -19.34
N ALA A 134 -20.89 -45.45 -18.19
CA ALA A 134 -22.28 -45.86 -18.13
C ALA A 134 -23.17 -44.60 -18.19
N SER A 135 -23.73 -44.36 -19.37
CA SER A 135 -24.84 -43.43 -19.58
C SER A 135 -26.14 -44.04 -19.06
N ALA A 136 -26.78 -43.38 -18.09
CA ALA A 136 -28.20 -43.54 -17.84
C ALA A 136 -28.97 -42.64 -18.81
N MET A 137 -29.66 -43.25 -19.77
CA MET A 137 -30.72 -42.59 -20.54
C MET A 137 -32.05 -42.85 -19.85
N SER A 138 -32.78 -41.79 -19.51
CA SER A 138 -34.24 -41.84 -19.49
C SER A 138 -34.78 -40.49 -19.96
N ARG A 139 -35.46 -40.51 -21.11
CA ARG A 139 -36.33 -39.44 -21.59
C ARG A 139 -37.76 -39.94 -21.43
N CYS A 140 -38.64 -39.10 -20.90
CA CYS A 140 -40.00 -38.90 -21.40
C CYS A 140 -40.51 -37.53 -20.92
N SER A 141 -40.97 -36.72 -21.88
CA SER A 141 -41.63 -35.41 -21.74
C SER A 141 -43.12 -35.58 -21.32
N PRO A 142 -44.00 -34.57 -21.54
CA PRO A 142 -44.14 -33.25 -20.91
C PRO A 142 -45.53 -33.09 -20.25
N ASP A 143 -45.76 -32.04 -19.46
CA ASP A 143 -47.05 -31.31 -19.46
C ASP A 143 -46.96 -30.00 -18.67
N THR A 144 -47.59 -28.96 -19.22
CA THR A 144 -47.79 -27.62 -18.61
C THR A 144 -49.30 -27.50 -18.33
N PRO A 145 -49.81 -26.66 -17.39
CA PRO A 145 -49.86 -25.21 -17.66
C PRO A 145 -49.78 -24.26 -16.43
N ARG A 146 -49.61 -22.98 -16.80
CA ARG A 146 -49.68 -21.72 -16.05
C ARG A 146 -50.72 -21.62 -14.92
N SER A 147 -50.37 -20.89 -13.84
CA SER A 147 -51.22 -19.83 -13.28
C SER A 147 -50.45 -18.80 -12.46
N ALA A 148 -51.04 -17.62 -12.37
CA ALA A 148 -50.43 -16.32 -12.10
C ALA A 148 -50.73 -15.76 -10.70
N CYS A 149 -50.07 -14.62 -10.41
CA CYS A 149 -50.38 -13.59 -9.41
C CYS A 149 -50.11 -13.91 -7.93
N ALA A 150 -49.17 -13.17 -7.32
CA ALA A 150 -49.52 -12.04 -6.44
C ALA A 150 -48.25 -11.31 -5.97
N ALA A 151 -48.31 -9.97 -6.00
CA ALA A 151 -47.33 -9.07 -5.43
C ALA A 151 -47.62 -8.86 -3.93
N LEU A 152 -46.58 -8.86 -3.09
CA LEU A 152 -46.55 -8.16 -1.80
C LEU A 152 -45.14 -7.61 -1.51
N SER A 153 -45.13 -6.40 -0.96
CA SER A 153 -43.99 -5.52 -0.65
C SER A 153 -43.23 -5.90 0.65
N PRO A 154 -42.12 -5.22 0.99
CA PRO A 154 -41.02 -5.78 1.79
C PRO A 154 -41.14 -5.49 3.29
N GLY A 155 -40.66 -6.42 4.12
CA GLY A 155 -40.51 -6.21 5.56
C GLY A 155 -40.04 -7.48 6.25
N ALA A 156 -38.73 -7.70 6.33
CA ALA A 156 -38.16 -8.75 7.16
C ALA A 156 -36.83 -8.29 7.77
N ILE A 157 -36.94 -7.69 8.96
CA ILE A 157 -35.89 -7.55 9.95
C ILE A 157 -35.29 -8.94 10.18
N HIS A 158 -34.05 -9.16 9.72
CA HIS A 158 -33.32 -10.39 10.03
C HIS A 158 -32.91 -10.36 11.51
N SER A 159 -33.73 -11.01 12.34
CA SER A 159 -33.36 -11.42 13.68
C SER A 159 -32.15 -12.36 13.57
N ARG A 160 -30.95 -11.83 13.88
CA ARG A 160 -29.73 -12.63 14.01
C ARG A 160 -29.90 -13.57 15.20
N ARG A 161 -29.93 -14.87 14.93
CA ARG A 161 -29.79 -15.90 15.98
C ARG A 161 -28.42 -15.74 16.67
N PRO A 162 -28.34 -15.88 18.00
CA PRO A 162 -27.05 -15.91 18.68
C PRO A 162 -26.28 -17.15 18.23
N VAL A 163 -25.03 -16.94 17.79
CA VAL A 163 -24.09 -18.02 17.51
C VAL A 163 -23.75 -18.68 18.83
N CYS A 164 -24.18 -19.92 19.04
CA CYS A 164 -23.68 -20.74 20.14
C CYS A 164 -22.20 -21.01 19.90
N LEU A 165 -21.34 -20.42 20.73
CA LEU A 165 -19.95 -20.85 20.90
C LEU A 165 -19.98 -22.32 21.36
N THR A 166 -19.73 -23.25 20.45
CA THR A 166 -19.45 -24.63 20.82
C THR A 166 -18.07 -24.65 21.46
N SER A 167 -18.02 -24.84 22.78
CA SER A 167 -16.80 -25.17 23.49
C SER A 167 -16.20 -26.46 22.91
N SER A 168 -14.95 -26.39 22.45
CA SER A 168 -14.17 -27.56 22.04
C SER A 168 -14.12 -28.61 23.16
N PRO A 169 -14.07 -29.91 22.83
CA PRO A 169 -13.94 -30.95 23.84
C PRO A 169 -12.63 -30.78 24.63
N PRO A 170 -12.64 -31.02 25.96
CA PRO A 170 -11.44 -30.91 26.78
C PRO A 170 -10.51 -32.10 26.48
N GLY A 171 -9.39 -31.85 25.80
CA GLY A 171 -8.29 -32.83 25.71
C GLY A 171 -7.52 -32.89 24.38
N GLU A 172 -7.94 -32.19 23.33
CA GLU A 172 -7.12 -32.11 22.10
C GLU A 172 -6.20 -30.90 22.22
N GLU A 173 -4.92 -31.15 22.55
CA GLU A 173 -3.91 -30.08 22.47
C GLU A 173 -3.90 -29.52 21.05
N PRO A 174 -3.95 -28.19 20.87
CA PRO A 174 -4.00 -27.59 19.56
C PRO A 174 -2.76 -28.01 18.76
N ALA A 175 -2.99 -28.39 17.49
CA ALA A 175 -1.92 -28.87 16.62
C ALA A 175 -0.80 -27.82 16.50
N VAL A 176 0.40 -28.16 16.98
CA VAL A 176 1.59 -27.31 16.90
C VAL A 176 2.29 -27.56 15.57
N THR A 177 2.44 -26.52 14.76
CA THR A 177 3.12 -26.56 13.46
C THR A 177 4.59 -26.17 13.62
N THR A 178 5.51 -26.99 13.13
CA THR A 178 6.93 -26.61 13.10
C THR A 178 7.17 -25.68 11.90
N ILE A 179 7.98 -24.62 12.04
CA ILE A 179 8.13 -23.65 10.93
C ILE A 179 8.68 -24.26 9.63
N ASP A 180 9.45 -25.37 9.72
CA ASP A 180 9.98 -26.09 8.56
C ASP A 180 8.88 -26.85 7.79
N GLU A 181 7.73 -27.10 8.42
CA GLU A 181 6.54 -27.71 7.81
C GLU A 181 5.67 -26.67 7.10
N ILE A 182 5.89 -25.37 7.37
CA ILE A 182 5.16 -24.29 6.72
C ILE A 182 5.70 -24.10 5.31
N VAL A 183 4.90 -24.50 4.33
CA VAL A 183 5.19 -24.22 2.92
C VAL A 183 5.16 -22.70 2.70
N ARG A 184 6.27 -22.13 2.26
CA ARG A 184 6.38 -20.70 1.89
C ARG A 184 5.39 -20.35 0.78
N ILE A 185 4.91 -19.10 0.70
CA ILE A 185 4.05 -18.65 -0.41
C ILE A 185 4.81 -18.81 -1.72
N GLU A 186 4.20 -19.51 -2.68
CA GLU A 186 4.81 -19.85 -3.95
C GLU A 186 4.06 -19.22 -5.11
N ARG A 187 4.82 -18.62 -6.03
CA ARG A 187 4.28 -17.99 -7.24
C ARG A 187 3.31 -18.85 -8.03
N ARG A 188 3.62 -20.15 -8.14
CA ARG A 188 2.90 -21.09 -9.01
C ARG A 188 1.64 -21.65 -8.36
N ASN A 189 1.52 -21.53 -7.03
CA ASN A 189 0.47 -22.20 -6.28
C ASN A 189 -0.52 -21.16 -5.76
N ASP A 190 -0.12 -20.33 -4.79
CA ASP A 190 -1.03 -19.53 -3.96
C ASP A 190 -0.81 -18.02 -4.05
N ALA A 191 0.36 -17.53 -4.49
CA ALA A 191 0.67 -16.09 -4.49
C ALA A 191 -0.36 -15.22 -5.23
N ARG A 192 -0.89 -15.70 -6.37
CA ARG A 192 -1.96 -14.99 -7.11
C ARG A 192 -3.26 -14.97 -6.32
N ALA A 193 -3.70 -16.12 -5.83
CA ALA A 193 -4.97 -16.25 -5.13
C ALA A 193 -4.99 -15.40 -3.86
N LEU A 194 -3.90 -15.42 -3.08
CA LEU A 194 -3.75 -14.59 -1.89
C LEU A 194 -3.72 -13.09 -2.21
N ALA A 195 -3.10 -12.69 -3.32
CA ALA A 195 -3.14 -11.29 -3.77
C ALA A 195 -4.55 -10.87 -4.17
N GLU A 196 -5.29 -11.72 -4.90
CA GLU A 196 -6.68 -11.47 -5.29
C GLU A 196 -7.62 -11.42 -4.08
N HIS A 197 -7.40 -12.29 -3.08
CA HIS A 197 -8.07 -12.26 -1.78
C HIS A 197 -7.83 -10.93 -1.05
N ALA A 198 -6.57 -10.53 -0.87
CA ALA A 198 -6.24 -9.29 -0.16
C ALA A 198 -6.92 -8.05 -0.79
N TYR A 199 -6.95 -7.96 -2.12
CA TYR A 199 -7.68 -6.89 -2.82
C TYR A 199 -9.20 -6.99 -2.67
N THR A 200 -9.76 -8.20 -2.71
CA THR A 200 -11.20 -8.40 -2.52
C THR A 200 -11.62 -7.99 -1.11
N ALA A 201 -10.85 -8.41 -0.11
CA ALA A 201 -11.11 -8.16 1.30
C ALA A 201 -10.98 -6.68 1.69
N ILE A 202 -9.98 -5.96 1.16
CA ILE A 202 -9.88 -4.51 1.36
C ILE A 202 -11.03 -3.77 0.66
N LEU A 203 -11.42 -4.16 -0.55
CA LEU A 203 -12.52 -3.50 -1.26
C LEU A 203 -13.86 -3.70 -0.54
N ALA A 204 -14.09 -4.88 0.04
CA ALA A 204 -15.27 -5.13 0.87
C ALA A 204 -15.32 -4.19 2.09
N LEU A 205 -14.19 -4.00 2.80
CA LEU A 205 -14.09 -3.03 3.88
C LEU A 205 -14.37 -1.60 3.39
N LEU A 206 -13.80 -1.21 2.24
CA LEU A 206 -13.96 0.15 1.71
C LEU A 206 -15.41 0.45 1.30
N ASP A 207 -16.18 -0.54 0.86
CA ASP A 207 -17.60 -0.39 0.51
C ASP A 207 -18.48 -0.09 1.75
N GLU A 208 -18.00 -0.40 2.95
CA GLU A 208 -18.71 -0.16 4.22
C GLU A 208 -18.40 1.20 4.85
N LEU A 209 -17.39 1.92 4.35
CA LEU A 209 -16.92 3.16 4.97
C LEU A 209 -17.88 4.33 4.74
N GLU A 210 -18.11 5.09 5.81
CA GLU A 210 -18.87 6.33 5.75
C GLU A 210 -18.00 7.50 5.29
N PRO A 211 -18.56 8.60 4.75
CA PRO A 211 -17.76 9.74 4.30
C PRO A 211 -16.81 10.32 5.36
N ALA A 212 -17.17 10.27 6.64
CA ALA A 212 -16.34 10.76 7.74
C ALA A 212 -15.09 9.88 7.97
N ASP A 213 -15.22 8.56 7.75
CA ASP A 213 -14.15 7.57 7.96
C ASP A 213 -12.91 7.85 7.10
N TRP A 214 -13.10 8.45 5.92
CA TRP A 214 -12.03 8.76 4.98
C TRP A 214 -10.99 9.75 5.53
N ASN A 215 -11.38 10.56 6.53
CA ASN A 215 -10.48 11.50 7.19
C ASN A 215 -9.85 10.94 8.47
N ALA A 216 -10.22 9.73 8.90
CA ALA A 216 -9.67 9.11 10.10
C ALA A 216 -8.17 8.86 9.94
N ARG A 217 -7.40 9.07 11.01
CA ARG A 217 -5.95 8.86 11.03
C ARG A 217 -5.64 7.39 11.18
N THR A 218 -4.73 6.90 10.35
CA THR A 218 -4.23 5.53 10.42
C THR A 218 -3.02 5.45 11.36
N GLU A 219 -2.59 4.23 11.64
CA GLU A 219 -1.37 3.97 12.43
C GLU A 219 -0.09 4.36 11.67
N CYS A 220 -0.18 4.59 10.36
CA CYS A 220 0.82 5.32 9.60
C CYS A 220 0.63 6.82 9.86
N PRO A 221 1.39 7.47 10.78
CA PRO A 221 0.94 8.70 11.42
C PRO A 221 0.82 9.91 10.51
N ALA A 222 1.30 9.84 9.27
CA ALA A 222 1.15 10.88 8.25
C ALA A 222 -0.17 10.76 7.46
N TRP A 223 -0.84 9.60 7.48
CA TRP A 223 -1.87 9.23 6.51
C TRP A 223 -3.25 9.09 7.14
N THR A 224 -4.23 9.72 6.49
CA THR A 224 -5.64 9.38 6.63
C THR A 224 -5.99 8.11 5.87
N VAL A 225 -7.20 7.58 6.05
CA VAL A 225 -7.73 6.50 5.22
C VAL A 225 -7.71 6.88 3.73
N ALA A 226 -8.05 8.13 3.37
CA ALA A 226 -7.98 8.60 1.99
C ALA A 226 -6.55 8.57 1.41
N ASP A 227 -5.55 8.95 2.22
CA ASP A 227 -4.14 8.89 1.83
C ASP A 227 -3.69 7.44 1.62
N MET A 228 -4.06 6.55 2.54
CA MET A 228 -3.76 5.12 2.47
C MET A 228 -4.30 4.50 1.17
N VAL A 229 -5.56 4.75 0.84
CA VAL A 229 -6.16 4.26 -0.41
C VAL A 229 -5.53 4.92 -1.63
N GLY A 230 -5.17 6.21 -1.55
CA GLY A 230 -4.42 6.90 -2.60
C GLY A 230 -3.05 6.27 -2.88
N HIS A 231 -2.33 5.86 -1.82
CA HIS A 231 -1.11 5.09 -1.92
C HIS A 231 -1.34 3.75 -2.61
N MET A 232 -2.32 2.95 -2.14
CA MET A 232 -2.65 1.65 -2.74
C MET A 232 -3.00 1.75 -4.23
N ILE A 233 -3.78 2.76 -4.65
CA ILE A 233 -4.08 3.00 -6.07
C ILE A 233 -2.79 3.28 -6.85
N GLY A 234 -1.93 4.14 -6.34
CA GLY A 234 -0.66 4.48 -6.98
C GLY A 234 0.27 3.26 -7.12
N ALA A 235 0.45 2.51 -6.04
CA ALA A 235 1.22 1.28 -6.02
C ALA A 235 0.66 0.27 -7.02
N ALA A 236 -0.66 0.03 -7.01
CA ALA A 236 -1.32 -0.88 -7.94
C ALA A 236 -1.15 -0.48 -9.42
N LYS A 237 -1.21 0.82 -9.74
CA LYS A 237 -0.91 1.33 -11.09
C LYS A 237 0.55 1.06 -11.49
N GLY A 238 1.48 1.24 -10.56
CA GLY A 238 2.90 0.87 -10.75
C GLY A 238 3.07 -0.62 -11.04
N HIS A 239 2.39 -1.49 -10.28
CA HIS A 239 2.44 -2.95 -10.47
C HIS A 239 1.78 -3.41 -11.77
N ALA A 240 0.73 -2.72 -12.21
CA ALA A 240 0.03 -3.02 -13.46
C ALA A 240 0.85 -2.64 -14.71
N SER A 241 1.81 -1.71 -14.58
CA SER A 241 2.56 -1.17 -15.72
C SER A 241 4.04 -0.98 -15.42
N MET A 242 4.89 -1.84 -16.00
CA MET A 242 6.35 -1.75 -15.89
C MET A 242 6.88 -0.35 -16.26
N ARG A 243 6.31 0.27 -17.31
CA ARG A 243 6.68 1.62 -17.74
C ARG A 243 6.38 2.65 -16.65
N GLN A 244 5.23 2.53 -15.97
CA GLN A 244 4.89 3.40 -14.86
C GLN A 244 5.79 3.14 -13.65
N SER A 245 6.01 1.88 -13.28
CA SER A 245 6.92 1.50 -12.19
C SER A 245 8.33 2.10 -12.39
N ILE A 246 8.90 1.98 -13.59
CA ILE A 246 10.22 2.57 -13.90
C ILE A 246 10.18 4.10 -13.76
N ARG A 247 9.12 4.75 -14.27
CA ARG A 247 8.98 6.21 -14.16
C ARG A 247 8.91 6.67 -12.70
N GLU A 248 8.17 5.94 -11.87
CA GLU A 248 8.01 6.23 -10.45
C GLU A 248 9.32 5.99 -9.69
N GLN A 249 10.02 4.89 -9.96
CA GLN A 249 11.35 4.62 -9.37
C GLN A 249 12.38 5.67 -9.76
N VAL A 250 12.44 6.08 -11.03
CA VAL A 250 13.35 7.15 -11.49
C VAL A 250 13.01 8.48 -10.82
N TRP A 251 11.72 8.82 -10.72
CA TRP A 251 11.30 10.03 -10.03
C TRP A 251 11.68 9.98 -8.54
N ALA A 252 11.40 8.87 -7.86
CA ALA A 252 11.72 8.66 -6.46
C ALA A 252 13.22 8.76 -6.18
N ALA A 253 14.05 8.13 -7.01
CA ALA A 253 15.51 8.21 -6.89
C ALA A 253 16.04 9.64 -7.02
N ARG A 254 15.41 10.48 -7.86
CA ARG A 254 15.76 11.89 -8.04
C ARG A 254 15.33 12.78 -6.87
N HIS A 255 14.26 12.42 -6.16
CA HIS A 255 13.69 13.23 -5.09
C HIS A 255 13.96 12.70 -3.69
N LYS A 256 14.61 11.53 -3.53
CA LYS A 256 14.86 10.90 -2.22
C LYS A 256 15.53 11.80 -1.19
N LYS A 257 16.33 12.78 -1.61
CA LYS A 257 16.98 13.75 -0.70
C LYS A 257 15.95 14.62 0.04
N ASP A 258 14.83 14.93 -0.60
CA ASP A 258 13.72 15.69 -0.01
C ASP A 258 12.97 14.86 1.06
N PHE A 259 13.23 13.55 1.11
CA PHE A 259 12.60 12.56 1.99
C PHE A 259 13.63 11.80 2.84
N GLY A 260 14.63 12.52 3.36
CA GLY A 260 15.61 11.93 4.29
C GLY A 260 16.48 10.83 3.68
N GLY A 261 16.58 10.76 2.35
CA GLY A 261 17.29 9.72 1.62
C GLY A 261 16.44 8.51 1.21
N SER A 262 15.16 8.44 1.61
CA SER A 262 14.25 7.35 1.27
C SER A 262 13.59 7.56 -0.09
N SER A 263 13.90 6.69 -1.06
CA SER A 263 13.17 6.65 -2.33
C SER A 263 11.77 6.07 -2.15
N LEU A 264 11.56 5.19 -1.18
CA LEU A 264 10.26 4.61 -0.89
C LEU A 264 9.29 5.72 -0.45
N ASP A 265 9.69 6.52 0.52
CA ASP A 265 8.87 7.63 1.05
C ASP A 265 8.56 8.66 -0.03
N ALA A 266 9.54 8.99 -0.88
CA ALA A 266 9.33 9.87 -2.01
C ALA A 266 8.26 9.31 -2.96
N MET A 267 8.35 8.03 -3.30
CA MET A 267 7.37 7.37 -4.17
C MET A 267 5.97 7.36 -3.54
N ASN A 268 5.87 6.99 -2.27
CA ASN A 268 4.61 6.92 -1.55
C ASN A 268 3.96 8.31 -1.47
N ALA A 269 4.74 9.35 -1.13
CA ALA A 269 4.24 10.73 -1.10
C ALA A 269 3.71 11.19 -2.48
N ARG A 270 4.38 10.80 -3.57
CA ARG A 270 3.90 11.07 -4.93
C ARG A 270 2.59 10.33 -5.24
N GLN A 271 2.46 9.07 -4.82
CA GLN A 271 1.24 8.29 -5.03
C GLN A 271 0.07 8.89 -4.26
N VAL A 272 0.25 9.27 -3.00
CA VAL A 272 -0.76 9.98 -2.19
C VAL A 272 -1.17 11.28 -2.89
N ALA A 273 -0.21 12.14 -3.21
CA ALA A 273 -0.48 13.44 -3.84
C ALA A 273 -1.18 13.32 -5.21
N ALA A 274 -0.82 12.33 -6.02
CA ALA A 274 -1.42 12.10 -7.34
C ALA A 274 -2.90 11.69 -7.27
N HIS A 275 -3.38 11.29 -6.11
CA HIS A 275 -4.76 10.86 -5.90
C HIS A 275 -5.49 11.73 -4.86
N ALA A 276 -4.90 12.81 -4.35
CA ALA A 276 -5.48 13.61 -3.26
C ALA A 276 -6.88 14.17 -3.58
N ASP A 277 -7.12 14.54 -4.84
CA ASP A 277 -8.39 15.16 -5.27
C ASP A 277 -9.53 14.15 -5.50
N LEU A 278 -9.28 12.84 -5.37
CA LEU A 278 -10.31 11.83 -5.55
C LEU A 278 -11.28 11.79 -4.37
N THR A 279 -12.57 11.78 -4.69
CA THR A 279 -13.64 11.50 -3.75
C THR A 279 -13.61 10.03 -3.29
N PRO A 280 -14.21 9.70 -2.13
CA PRO A 280 -14.33 8.32 -1.67
C PRO A 280 -14.81 7.31 -2.73
N PRO A 281 -15.92 7.54 -3.47
CA PRO A 281 -16.38 6.59 -4.47
C PRO A 281 -15.41 6.44 -5.65
N GLU A 282 -14.75 7.53 -6.06
CA GLU A 282 -13.74 7.48 -7.13
C GLU A 282 -12.50 6.68 -6.72
N ARG A 283 -12.11 6.73 -5.44
CA ARG A 283 -11.01 5.91 -4.91
C ARG A 283 -11.35 4.43 -4.95
N ILE A 284 -12.52 4.05 -4.47
CA ILE A 284 -13.00 2.66 -4.52
C ILE A 284 -13.05 2.17 -5.96
N ALA A 285 -13.66 2.97 -6.86
CA ALA A 285 -13.78 2.62 -8.27
C ALA A 285 -12.40 2.43 -8.94
N GLN A 286 -11.46 3.35 -8.72
CA GLN A 286 -10.12 3.24 -9.30
C GLN A 286 -9.32 2.07 -8.74
N LEU A 287 -9.40 1.80 -7.43
CA LEU A 287 -8.71 0.65 -6.83
C LEU A 287 -9.27 -0.66 -7.39
N ARG A 288 -10.60 -0.77 -7.45
CA ARG A 288 -11.31 -1.94 -8.00
C ARG A 288 -10.96 -2.18 -9.46
N GLU A 289 -10.87 -1.12 -10.26
CA GLU A 289 -10.50 -1.22 -11.67
C GLU A 289 -9.05 -1.71 -11.86
N ILE A 290 -8.10 -1.16 -11.09
CA ILE A 290 -6.67 -1.43 -11.31
C ILE A 290 -6.20 -2.74 -10.68
N ALA A 291 -6.83 -3.20 -9.59
CA ALA A 291 -6.38 -4.36 -8.81
C ALA A 291 -6.13 -5.63 -9.65
N PRO A 292 -7.04 -6.07 -10.55
CA PRO A 292 -6.79 -7.24 -11.39
C PRO A 292 -5.56 -7.07 -12.31
N ALA A 293 -5.32 -5.86 -12.82
CA ALA A 293 -4.15 -5.57 -13.65
C ALA A 293 -2.87 -5.55 -12.82
N ALA A 294 -2.92 -5.05 -11.58
CA ALA A 294 -1.80 -5.05 -10.64
C ALA A 294 -1.34 -6.48 -10.33
N VAL A 295 -2.27 -7.38 -9.98
CA VAL A 295 -1.94 -8.80 -9.72
C VAL A 295 -1.38 -9.47 -10.98
N ARG A 296 -2.01 -9.27 -12.15
CA ARG A 296 -1.49 -9.81 -13.41
C ARG A 296 -0.09 -9.29 -13.72
N GLY A 297 0.17 -8.00 -13.49
CA GLY A 297 1.48 -7.38 -13.71
C GLY A 297 2.57 -8.00 -12.84
N ARG A 298 2.31 -8.14 -11.53
CA ARG A 298 3.19 -8.86 -10.59
C ARG A 298 3.55 -10.25 -11.10
N MET A 299 2.53 -11.02 -11.49
CA MET A 299 2.68 -12.39 -11.99
C MET A 299 3.38 -12.48 -13.35
N ARG A 300 3.45 -11.40 -14.12
CA ARG A 300 4.14 -11.35 -15.44
C ARG A 300 5.56 -10.81 -15.36
N THR A 301 6.05 -10.45 -14.17
CA THR A 301 7.44 -9.99 -13.99
C THR A 301 8.42 -11.06 -14.54
N PRO A 302 9.33 -10.69 -15.47
CA PRO A 302 10.26 -11.64 -16.10
C PRO A 302 11.16 -12.36 -15.11
N ALA A 303 11.45 -13.65 -15.35
CA ALA A 303 12.20 -14.50 -14.41
C ALA A 303 13.59 -13.95 -14.04
N LEU A 304 14.30 -13.31 -14.99
CA LEU A 304 15.60 -12.71 -14.71
C LEU A 304 15.49 -11.51 -13.77
N MET A 305 14.51 -10.64 -13.99
CA MET A 305 14.26 -9.48 -13.12
C MET A 305 13.94 -9.92 -11.70
N ARG A 306 13.17 -11.01 -11.53
CA ARG A 306 12.77 -11.52 -10.21
C ARG A 306 13.94 -11.95 -9.32
N ARG A 307 15.13 -12.17 -9.90
CA ARG A 307 16.36 -12.51 -9.16
C ARG A 307 17.12 -11.28 -8.67
N MET A 308 16.73 -10.08 -9.10
CA MET A 308 17.39 -8.84 -8.70
C MET A 308 17.19 -8.58 -7.20
N ARG A 309 18.25 -8.13 -6.55
CA ARG A 309 18.23 -7.64 -5.17
C ARG A 309 18.10 -6.12 -5.19
N ILE A 310 17.10 -5.62 -4.47
CA ILE A 310 16.82 -4.20 -4.30
C ILE A 310 17.34 -3.81 -2.93
N ALA A 311 18.23 -2.81 -2.87
CA ALA A 311 18.72 -2.27 -1.62
C ALA A 311 17.64 -1.45 -0.92
N MET A 312 17.48 -1.68 0.38
CA MET A 312 16.59 -0.98 1.30
C MET A 312 17.46 -0.19 2.28
N PRO A 313 17.84 1.05 1.95
CA PRO A 313 18.66 1.86 2.85
C PRO A 313 17.90 2.11 4.15
N ALA A 314 18.62 2.10 5.28
CA ALA A 314 18.09 2.41 6.61
C ALA A 314 17.75 3.91 6.74
N ALA A 315 16.71 4.32 6.03
CA ALA A 315 16.23 5.69 5.95
C ALA A 315 14.71 5.71 5.78
N GLY A 316 14.08 6.79 6.27
CA GLY A 316 12.65 7.00 6.11
C GLY A 316 11.82 5.94 6.83
N SER A 317 10.84 5.37 6.12
CA SER A 317 9.91 4.37 6.66
C SER A 317 10.52 2.99 6.98
N VAL A 318 11.81 2.76 6.71
CA VAL A 318 12.50 1.52 7.09
C VAL A 318 12.90 1.59 8.57
N VAL A 319 12.27 0.75 9.40
CA VAL A 319 12.54 0.70 10.85
C VAL A 319 13.71 -0.23 11.20
N ALA A 320 14.29 -0.03 12.38
CA ALA A 320 15.33 -0.91 12.91
C ALA A 320 14.82 -2.37 12.96
N GLY A 321 15.70 -3.31 12.61
CA GLY A 321 15.36 -4.73 12.54
C GLY A 321 14.72 -5.17 11.22
N MET A 322 14.44 -4.27 10.26
CA MET A 322 14.05 -4.65 8.89
C MET A 322 15.24 -5.20 8.07
N PRO A 323 15.03 -6.00 7.02
CA PRO A 323 16.11 -6.44 6.14
C PRO A 323 16.64 -5.25 5.31
N ASP A 324 17.92 -5.26 4.98
CA ASP A 324 18.57 -4.21 4.18
C ASP A 324 18.45 -4.43 2.66
N GLN A 325 17.88 -5.57 2.24
CA GLN A 325 17.68 -5.95 0.86
C GLN A 325 16.41 -6.77 0.67
N ILE A 326 15.81 -6.66 -0.52
CA ILE A 326 14.65 -7.46 -0.94
C ILE A 326 14.95 -8.11 -2.29
N VAL A 327 14.65 -9.40 -2.42
CA VAL A 327 14.62 -10.06 -3.73
C VAL A 327 13.32 -9.67 -4.45
N LEU A 328 13.40 -9.16 -5.69
CA LEU A 328 12.22 -8.66 -6.42
C LEU A 328 11.13 -9.72 -6.57
N GLY A 329 11.50 -11.00 -6.68
CA GLY A 329 10.51 -12.09 -6.69
C GLY A 329 9.70 -12.18 -5.41
N HIS A 330 10.36 -12.06 -4.25
CA HIS A 330 9.72 -12.02 -2.93
C HIS A 330 8.82 -10.80 -2.77
N LEU A 331 9.30 -9.63 -3.23
CA LEU A 331 8.48 -8.41 -3.28
C LEU A 331 7.17 -8.67 -4.04
N MET A 332 7.27 -9.24 -5.24
CA MET A 332 6.14 -9.44 -6.14
C MET A 332 5.17 -10.53 -5.71
N ASP A 333 5.61 -11.56 -5.00
CA ASP A 333 4.76 -12.70 -4.66
C ASP A 333 4.19 -12.58 -3.25
N VAL A 334 4.96 -12.02 -2.31
CA VAL A 334 4.66 -12.07 -0.88
C VAL A 334 4.41 -10.68 -0.30
N ILE A 335 5.43 -9.81 -0.34
CA ILE A 335 5.39 -8.50 0.34
C ILE A 335 4.21 -7.67 -0.18
N LEU A 336 4.07 -7.47 -1.49
CA LEU A 336 2.95 -6.68 -2.03
C LEU A 336 1.54 -7.25 -1.73
N THR A 337 1.42 -8.51 -1.30
CA THR A 337 0.16 -9.05 -0.76
C THR A 337 -0.01 -8.71 0.71
N ARG A 338 1.06 -8.86 1.51
CA ARG A 338 1.10 -8.46 2.92
C ARG A 338 0.83 -6.97 3.12
N ASP A 339 1.31 -6.13 2.21
CA ASP A 339 1.10 -4.67 2.23
C ASP A 339 -0.39 -4.33 2.18
N VAL A 340 -1.11 -4.83 1.17
CA VAL A 340 -2.56 -4.64 1.02
C VAL A 340 -3.32 -5.23 2.20
N TRP A 341 -2.91 -6.42 2.66
CA TRP A 341 -3.51 -7.09 3.81
C TRP A 341 -3.33 -6.29 5.11
N LEU A 342 -2.16 -5.71 5.33
CA LEU A 342 -1.88 -4.92 6.52
C LEU A 342 -2.54 -3.54 6.47
N HIS A 343 -2.66 -2.94 5.28
CA HIS A 343 -3.42 -1.70 5.10
C HIS A 343 -4.92 -1.88 5.33
N ARG A 344 -5.47 -3.09 5.16
CA ARG A 344 -6.82 -3.44 5.62
C ARG A 344 -6.95 -3.32 7.13
N ILE A 345 -5.95 -3.80 7.88
CA ILE A 345 -5.89 -3.65 9.34
C ILE A 345 -5.74 -2.17 9.73
N ASP A 346 -4.88 -1.41 9.05
CA ASP A 346 -4.69 0.02 9.32
C ASP A 346 -6.00 0.81 9.21
N ILE A 347 -6.78 0.53 8.17
CA ILE A 347 -8.07 1.19 7.91
C ILE A 347 -9.14 0.73 8.90
N ALA A 348 -9.22 -0.57 9.17
CA ALA A 348 -10.19 -1.11 10.13
C ALA A 348 -9.99 -0.51 11.53
N ARG A 349 -8.74 -0.42 11.98
CA ARG A 349 -8.40 0.20 13.28
C ARG A 349 -8.68 1.69 13.31
N ALA A 350 -8.38 2.41 12.23
CA ALA A 350 -8.66 3.85 12.12
C ALA A 350 -10.16 4.18 12.20
N THR A 351 -11.01 3.25 11.76
CA THR A 351 -12.45 3.45 11.59
C THR A 351 -13.29 2.65 12.61
N GLY A 352 -12.65 1.84 13.45
CA GLY A 352 -13.33 0.97 14.42
C GLY A 352 -14.17 -0.15 13.78
N ARG A 353 -13.89 -0.52 12.53
CA ARG A 353 -14.59 -1.60 11.82
C ARG A 353 -14.01 -2.95 12.22
N GLU A 354 -14.88 -3.92 12.42
CA GLU A 354 -14.48 -5.32 12.58
C GLU A 354 -14.12 -5.91 11.20
N LEU A 355 -13.16 -6.82 11.18
CA LEU A 355 -12.75 -7.51 9.96
C LEU A 355 -13.35 -8.91 9.93
N ASP A 356 -14.04 -9.22 8.83
CA ASP A 356 -14.41 -10.59 8.50
C ASP A 356 -13.16 -11.32 7.97
N TRP A 357 -12.68 -12.28 8.74
CA TRP A 357 -11.45 -13.01 8.43
C TRP A 357 -11.77 -14.28 7.67
N ASP A 358 -10.96 -14.58 6.67
CA ASP A 358 -10.88 -15.91 6.07
C ASP A 358 -9.76 -16.68 6.75
N PRO A 359 -10.05 -17.65 7.65
CA PRO A 359 -9.01 -18.39 8.37
C PRO A 359 -8.04 -19.13 7.46
N GLU A 360 -8.47 -19.52 6.25
CA GLU A 360 -7.61 -20.20 5.30
C GLU A 360 -6.69 -19.19 4.61
N ALA A 361 -7.25 -18.15 3.97
CA ALA A 361 -6.45 -17.21 3.18
C ALA A 361 -5.64 -16.23 4.05
N ASP A 362 -6.25 -15.65 5.09
CA ASP A 362 -5.58 -14.71 5.99
C ASP A 362 -4.63 -15.46 6.95
N GLY A 363 -5.04 -16.63 7.46
CA GLY A 363 -4.18 -17.49 8.28
C GLY A 363 -2.96 -18.01 7.49
N ARG A 364 -3.11 -18.27 6.19
CA ARG A 364 -2.00 -18.62 5.29
C ARG A 364 -0.95 -17.51 5.18
N ILE A 365 -1.37 -16.24 5.16
CA ILE A 365 -0.47 -15.07 5.16
C ILE A 365 0.24 -14.97 6.51
N VAL A 366 -0.47 -15.16 7.63
CA VAL A 366 0.12 -15.14 8.98
C VAL A 366 1.15 -16.26 9.16
N ALA A 367 0.82 -17.50 8.80
CA ALA A 367 1.76 -18.63 8.84
C ALA A 367 3.02 -18.34 8.00
N ASP A 368 2.85 -17.70 6.84
CA ASP A 368 3.97 -17.28 6.00
C ASP A 368 4.84 -16.20 6.69
N VAL A 369 4.23 -15.25 7.42
CA VAL A 369 4.97 -14.28 8.24
C VAL A 369 5.77 -15.00 9.34
N VAL A 370 5.15 -15.95 10.04
CA VAL A 370 5.78 -16.72 11.14
C VAL A 370 7.02 -17.47 10.64
N ALA A 371 6.90 -18.20 9.53
CA ALA A 371 8.02 -18.94 8.97
C ALA A 371 9.17 -18.01 8.51
N GLU A 372 8.86 -16.85 7.90
CA GLU A 372 9.90 -15.89 7.51
C GLU A 372 10.59 -15.26 8.72
N TRP A 373 9.81 -14.85 9.72
CA TRP A 373 10.32 -14.29 10.96
C TRP A 373 11.21 -15.29 11.71
N GLY A 374 10.72 -16.53 11.88
CA GLY A 374 11.42 -17.63 12.52
C GLY A 374 12.75 -17.94 11.85
N ALA A 375 12.74 -18.11 10.53
CA ALA A 375 13.95 -18.35 9.75
C ALA A 375 14.92 -17.16 9.82
N ARG A 376 14.42 -15.94 9.97
CA ARG A 376 15.26 -14.73 10.01
C ARG A 376 16.04 -14.61 11.31
N HIS A 377 15.42 -14.82 12.46
CA HIS A 377 16.15 -14.75 13.73
C HIS A 377 16.88 -16.07 14.04
N GLY A 378 16.40 -17.21 13.55
CA GLY A 378 17.07 -18.51 13.62
C GLY A 378 17.23 -19.08 15.03
N GLN A 379 16.45 -18.57 16.00
CA GLN A 379 16.49 -18.99 17.40
C GLN A 379 15.27 -19.86 17.72
N PRO A 380 15.36 -20.80 18.67
CA PRO A 380 14.21 -21.61 19.06
C PRO A 380 13.13 -20.77 19.73
N PHE A 381 11.86 -21.13 19.51
CA PHE A 381 10.69 -20.49 20.12
C PHE A 381 9.47 -21.42 20.14
N SER A 382 8.51 -21.10 21.01
CA SER A 382 7.13 -21.59 20.98
C SER A 382 6.20 -20.38 20.92
N LEU A 383 5.34 -20.32 19.90
CA LEU A 383 4.48 -19.18 19.62
C LEU A 383 3.03 -19.61 19.52
N GLU A 384 2.19 -19.10 20.41
CA GLU A 384 0.73 -19.15 20.32
C GLU A 384 0.22 -17.82 19.76
N LEU A 385 -0.31 -17.87 18.53
CA LEU A 385 -1.06 -16.76 17.97
C LEU A 385 -2.55 -16.98 18.22
N THR A 386 -3.18 -16.09 18.99
CA THR A 386 -4.62 -16.13 19.25
C THR A 386 -5.40 -15.42 18.14
N GLY A 387 -6.73 -15.58 18.16
CA GLY A 387 -7.63 -14.95 17.21
C GLY A 387 -7.98 -15.84 16.01
N PRO A 388 -8.87 -15.38 15.11
CA PRO A 388 -9.48 -16.19 14.06
C PRO A 388 -8.52 -16.68 12.96
N ILE A 389 -7.35 -16.04 12.86
CA ILE A 389 -6.28 -16.34 11.90
C ILE A 389 -4.99 -16.76 12.62
N GLY A 390 -5.13 -17.14 13.89
CA GLY A 390 -4.06 -17.59 14.76
C GLY A 390 -3.63 -19.04 14.52
N GLY A 391 -2.74 -19.53 15.37
CA GLY A 391 -2.17 -20.87 15.27
C GLY A 391 -1.07 -21.09 16.30
N HIS A 392 -0.64 -22.34 16.46
CA HIS A 392 0.45 -22.71 17.35
C HIS A 392 1.66 -23.10 16.51
N TYR A 393 2.79 -22.42 16.75
CA TYR A 393 3.99 -22.55 15.95
C TYR A 393 5.22 -22.81 16.82
N ARG A 394 6.19 -23.54 16.29
CA ARG A 394 7.43 -23.84 17.01
C ARG A 394 8.63 -23.87 16.08
N HIS A 395 9.78 -23.50 16.62
CA HIS A 395 11.09 -23.81 16.05
C HIS A 395 12.02 -24.32 17.15
N GLY A 396 12.67 -25.46 16.94
CA GLY A 396 13.53 -26.09 17.95
C GLY A 396 12.80 -26.40 19.28
N GLY A 397 13.56 -26.46 20.38
CA GLY A 397 13.04 -26.72 21.73
C GLY A 397 13.71 -25.82 22.79
N GLY A 398 13.01 -25.58 23.91
CA GLY A 398 13.52 -24.78 25.03
C GLY A 398 13.69 -23.28 24.77
N GLY A 399 13.05 -22.77 23.72
CA GLY A 399 13.11 -21.37 23.30
C GLY A 399 12.15 -20.43 24.03
N GLU A 400 12.15 -19.15 23.63
CA GLU A 400 11.22 -18.14 24.15
C GLU A 400 9.77 -18.57 23.91
N GLN A 401 8.90 -18.39 24.91
CA GLN A 401 7.47 -18.68 24.82
C GLN A 401 6.70 -17.37 24.65
N LEU A 402 5.93 -17.27 23.57
CA LEU A 402 5.21 -16.07 23.18
C LEU A 402 3.74 -16.41 22.99
N THR A 403 2.85 -15.64 23.60
CA THR A 403 1.40 -15.72 23.35
C THR A 403 0.88 -14.31 23.04
N MET A 404 0.29 -14.12 21.86
CA MET A 404 -0.32 -12.84 21.48
C MET A 404 -1.33 -12.99 20.34
N ASP A 405 -2.14 -11.97 20.08
CA ASP A 405 -3.04 -11.96 18.93
C ASP A 405 -2.25 -11.94 17.59
N ALA A 406 -2.74 -12.69 16.60
CA ALA A 406 -2.11 -12.81 15.28
C ALA A 406 -1.97 -11.47 14.54
N VAL A 407 -2.96 -10.57 14.66
CA VAL A 407 -2.90 -9.24 14.06
C VAL A 407 -1.87 -8.38 14.79
N GLU A 408 -1.84 -8.44 16.11
CA GLU A 408 -0.86 -7.72 16.92
C GLU A 408 0.58 -8.18 16.63
N PHE A 409 0.80 -9.49 16.46
CA PHE A 409 2.09 -10.03 16.03
C PHE A 409 2.55 -9.42 14.70
N CYS A 410 1.69 -9.44 13.68
CA CYS A 410 2.00 -8.83 12.38
C CYS A 410 2.24 -7.31 12.48
N ARG A 411 1.45 -6.59 13.30
CA ARG A 411 1.66 -5.17 13.56
C ARG A 411 3.04 -4.90 14.18
N VAL A 412 3.44 -5.67 15.19
CA VAL A 412 4.79 -5.58 15.79
C VAL A 412 5.87 -5.85 14.74
N LEU A 413 5.75 -6.93 13.98
CA LEU A 413 6.76 -7.30 12.97
C LEU A 413 6.85 -6.32 11.80
N SER A 414 5.79 -5.58 11.51
CA SER A 414 5.79 -4.50 10.51
C SER A 414 6.35 -3.17 11.02
N GLY A 415 6.52 -3.01 12.34
CA GLY A 415 6.95 -1.77 12.97
C GLY A 415 5.81 -0.81 13.38
N ARG A 416 4.54 -1.24 13.31
CA ARG A 416 3.38 -0.46 13.79
C ARG A 416 3.23 -0.47 15.31
N ALA A 417 3.85 -1.46 15.96
CA ALA A 417 3.90 -1.59 17.41
C ALA A 417 5.31 -2.01 17.87
N GLN A 418 5.61 -1.75 19.14
CA GLN A 418 6.86 -2.16 19.77
C GLN A 418 6.80 -3.64 20.14
N GLY A 419 7.97 -4.28 20.14
CA GLY A 419 8.12 -5.65 20.61
C GLY A 419 9.56 -5.91 21.03
N ASP A 420 9.72 -6.75 22.03
CA ASP A 420 11.00 -7.09 22.66
C ASP A 420 11.42 -8.52 22.31
N GLY A 421 12.57 -8.96 22.81
CA GLY A 421 13.06 -10.33 22.59
C GLY A 421 13.19 -10.66 21.11
N LEU A 422 12.64 -11.78 20.67
CA LEU A 422 12.64 -12.17 19.25
C LEU A 422 11.83 -11.22 18.34
N LEU A 423 10.89 -10.44 18.88
CA LEU A 423 10.02 -9.54 18.11
C LEU A 423 10.72 -8.24 17.65
N VAL A 424 11.96 -8.00 18.10
CA VAL A 424 12.82 -6.94 17.53
C VAL A 424 13.21 -7.25 16.08
N THR A 425 13.23 -8.52 15.70
CA THR A 425 13.44 -8.96 14.31
C THR A 425 12.18 -8.70 13.52
N LYS A 426 12.25 -7.84 12.50
CA LYS A 426 11.09 -7.46 11.68
C LYS A 426 11.01 -8.30 10.40
N VAL A 427 9.90 -8.21 9.67
CA VAL A 427 9.82 -8.70 8.28
C VAL A 427 9.09 -7.67 7.44
N PHE A 428 9.28 -7.74 6.11
CA PHE A 428 8.57 -6.83 5.23
C PHE A 428 7.10 -7.23 5.11
N PHE A 429 6.28 -6.19 5.19
CA PHE A 429 4.88 -6.18 4.81
C PHE A 429 4.74 -5.34 3.58
#